data_AF-A0A1L9B506-F1
#
_entry.id   AF-A0A1L9B506-F1
#
_cell.length_a   1.000
_cell.length_b   1.000
_cell.length_c   1.000
_cell.angle_alpha   90.00
_cell.angle_beta   90.00
_cell.angle_gamma   90.00
#
_symmetry.space_group_name_H-M   'P 1'
#
loop_
_entity.id
_entity.type
_entity.pdbx_description
1 polymer ?
#
loop_
_entity_poly.entity_id
_entity_poly.type
_entity_poly.pdbx_seq_one_letter_code
_entity_poly.pdbx_strand_id
1 'polypeptide(L)'
;MGGPIVTGENTVLIEGRLASRIGDESLCTGVGAKAKIGSGSPTVIIGGQKAARLGDTLCHGGQIVSGAATVIIGDSGYSAMSAAHDGAAPFVSMESQ
;
A
#
# COMPACT_ATOMS: atom_id res chain seq x y z
N MET A 1 -3.90 -10.88 13.26
CA MET A 1 -3.70 -10.55 11.84
C MET A 1 -4.88 -9.73 11.35
N GLY A 2 -4.66 -8.80 10.41
CA GLY A 2 -5.72 -8.02 9.78
C GLY A 2 -6.51 -8.89 8.78
N GLY A 3 -7.80 -8.68 8.72
CA GLY A 3 -8.72 -9.29 7.77
C GLY A 3 -9.12 -8.29 6.68
N PRO A 4 -10.21 -8.57 5.93
CA PRO A 4 -10.63 -7.70 4.83
C PRO A 4 -10.90 -6.27 5.32
N ILE A 5 -10.56 -5.30 4.47
CA ILE A 5 -10.84 -3.90 4.74
C ILE A 5 -12.35 -3.63 4.62
N VAL A 6 -12.89 -2.90 5.59
CA VAL A 6 -14.32 -2.61 5.78
C VAL A 6 -14.70 -1.25 5.19
N THR A 7 -13.80 -0.26 5.26
CA THR A 7 -14.01 1.07 4.68
C THR A 7 -12.87 1.45 3.74
N GLY A 8 -13.14 2.35 2.79
CA GLY A 8 -12.13 2.84 1.87
C GLY A 8 -12.60 4.13 1.22
N GLU A 9 -11.80 4.65 0.30
CA GLU A 9 -12.18 5.87 -0.42
C GLU A 9 -13.21 5.61 -1.50
N ASN A 10 -14.31 6.37 -1.46
CA ASN A 10 -15.52 6.11 -2.24
C ASN A 10 -15.38 6.30 -3.76
N THR A 11 -14.31 6.91 -4.23
CA THR A 11 -14.10 7.25 -5.65
C THR A 11 -12.95 6.49 -6.31
N VAL A 12 -12.10 5.82 -5.53
CA VAL A 12 -10.92 5.13 -6.03
C VAL A 12 -11.10 3.64 -5.82
N LEU A 13 -11.30 2.92 -6.92
CA LEU A 13 -11.48 1.48 -6.94
C LEU A 13 -10.20 0.77 -7.39
N ILE A 14 -9.74 -0.18 -6.59
CA ILE A 14 -8.63 -1.10 -6.90
C ILE A 14 -9.24 -2.50 -6.99
N GLU A 15 -9.14 -3.12 -8.17
CA GLU A 15 -9.78 -4.42 -8.46
C GLU A 15 -11.29 -4.44 -8.09
N GLY A 16 -11.99 -3.31 -8.30
CA GLY A 16 -13.42 -3.17 -7.99
C GLY A 16 -13.74 -2.96 -6.50
N ARG A 17 -12.74 -2.76 -5.63
CA ARG A 17 -12.91 -2.52 -4.19
C ARG A 17 -12.41 -1.12 -3.82
N LEU A 18 -13.05 -0.48 -2.84
CA LEU A 18 -12.63 0.84 -2.36
C LEU A 18 -11.17 0.81 -1.89
N ALA A 19 -10.38 1.80 -2.30
CA ALA A 19 -8.96 1.92 -1.92
C ALA A 19 -8.82 2.33 -0.45
N SER A 20 -8.07 1.56 0.32
CA SER A 20 -7.90 1.75 1.76
C SER A 20 -6.79 2.72 2.10
N ARG A 21 -6.93 3.45 3.21
CA ARG A 21 -6.03 4.51 3.65
C ARG A 21 -5.81 4.47 5.16
N ILE A 22 -4.88 5.26 5.66
CA ILE A 22 -4.77 5.52 7.11
C ILE A 22 -6.14 5.97 7.64
N GLY A 23 -6.55 5.41 8.78
CA GLY A 23 -7.81 5.74 9.43
C GLY A 23 -9.03 4.92 8.99
N ASP A 24 -8.95 4.25 7.83
CA ASP A 24 -9.95 3.27 7.40
C ASP A 24 -9.96 2.03 8.31
N GLU A 25 -11.10 1.35 8.37
CA GLU A 25 -11.31 0.21 9.25
C GLU A 25 -11.03 -1.11 8.52
N SER A 26 -10.30 -2.01 9.17
CA SER A 26 -10.17 -3.41 8.79
C SER A 26 -10.78 -4.32 9.86
N LEU A 27 -11.28 -5.49 9.44
CA LEU A 27 -11.77 -6.48 10.38
C LEU A 27 -10.58 -7.25 10.97
N CYS A 28 -10.41 -7.29 12.28
CA CYS A 28 -9.37 -8.10 12.89
C CYS A 28 -9.87 -9.51 13.20
N THR A 29 -9.43 -10.47 12.39
CA THR A 29 -9.86 -11.87 12.49
C THR A 29 -9.50 -12.54 13.82
N GLY A 30 -8.47 -12.05 14.51
CA GLY A 30 -8.06 -12.60 15.80
C GLY A 30 -8.95 -12.21 16.99
N VAL A 31 -9.65 -11.07 16.92
CA VAL A 31 -10.44 -10.53 18.06
C VAL A 31 -11.91 -10.28 17.66
N GLY A 32 -12.25 -10.42 16.38
CA GLY A 32 -13.60 -10.16 15.86
C GLY A 32 -14.02 -8.68 15.90
N ALA A 33 -13.09 -7.78 16.21
CA ALA A 33 -13.33 -6.34 16.29
C ALA A 33 -12.81 -5.62 15.05
N LYS A 34 -13.29 -4.39 14.84
CA LYS A 34 -12.74 -3.50 13.83
C LYS A 34 -11.53 -2.76 14.38
N ALA A 35 -10.55 -2.52 13.52
CA ALA A 35 -9.37 -1.75 13.85
C ALA A 35 -9.02 -0.78 12.73
N LYS A 36 -8.64 0.43 13.11
CA LYS A 36 -8.16 1.44 12.16
C LYS A 36 -6.77 1.07 11.65
N ILE A 37 -6.54 1.41 10.39
CA ILE A 37 -5.22 1.36 9.76
C ILE A 37 -4.37 2.50 10.34
N GLY A 38 -3.23 2.13 10.94
CA GLY A 38 -2.31 3.02 11.64
C GLY A 38 -1.14 3.53 10.80
N SER A 39 -0.75 2.81 9.75
CA SER A 39 0.30 3.25 8.81
C SER A 39 -0.13 3.10 7.35
N GLY A 40 0.60 3.80 6.47
CA GLY A 40 0.35 3.82 5.04
C GLY A 40 1.60 4.21 4.27
N SER A 41 1.50 4.21 2.95
CA SER A 41 2.56 4.62 2.04
C SER A 41 3.04 6.05 2.34
N PRO A 42 4.37 6.31 2.32
CA PRO A 42 4.91 7.66 2.44
C PRO A 42 4.70 8.48 1.16
N THR A 43 4.54 7.83 0.01
CA THR A 43 4.59 8.42 -1.33
C THR A 43 3.25 8.42 -2.05
N VAL A 44 2.33 7.51 -1.70
CA VAL A 44 1.03 7.37 -2.37
C VAL A 44 -0.09 7.92 -1.51
N ILE A 45 -0.75 8.96 -2.01
CA ILE A 45 -1.87 9.63 -1.38
C ILE A 45 -3.15 9.33 -2.18
N ILE A 46 -4.18 8.86 -1.49
CA ILE A 46 -5.51 8.60 -2.04
C ILE A 46 -6.50 9.41 -1.22
N GLY A 47 -7.32 10.25 -1.86
CA GLY A 47 -8.33 11.04 -1.15
C GLY A 47 -7.76 11.86 0.02
N GLY A 48 -6.57 12.44 -0.16
CA GLY A 48 -5.87 13.26 0.85
C GLY A 48 -5.22 12.49 2.00
N GLN A 49 -5.30 11.15 2.06
CA GLN A 49 -4.69 10.34 3.11
C GLN A 49 -3.72 9.32 2.51
N LYS A 50 -2.73 8.90 3.30
CA LYS A 50 -1.75 7.90 2.88
C LYS A 50 -2.44 6.56 2.58
N ALA A 51 -2.16 5.98 1.42
CA ALA A 51 -2.74 4.72 0.98
C ALA A 51 -2.20 3.54 1.80
N ALA A 52 -3.06 2.61 2.19
CA ALA A 52 -2.68 1.41 2.92
C ALA A 52 -2.11 0.34 1.97
N ARG A 53 -1.12 -0.42 2.44
CA ARG A 53 -0.42 -1.46 1.69
C ARG A 53 -0.38 -2.77 2.46
N LEU A 54 0.02 -3.84 1.78
CA LEU A 54 0.39 -5.09 2.46
C LEU A 54 1.51 -4.82 3.47
N GLY A 55 1.36 -5.33 4.70
CA GLY A 55 2.30 -5.12 5.81
C GLY A 55 2.06 -3.84 6.62
N ASP A 56 1.21 -2.92 6.18
CA ASP A 56 0.88 -1.74 6.99
C ASP A 56 0.17 -2.13 8.29
N THR A 57 0.47 -1.36 9.34
CA THR A 57 0.03 -1.64 10.71
C THR A 57 -1.40 -1.19 10.97
N LEU A 58 -2.06 -1.89 11.88
CA LEU A 58 -3.33 -1.53 12.50
C LEU A 58 -3.05 -0.93 13.87
N CYS A 59 -3.97 -0.11 14.40
CA CYS A 59 -3.75 0.64 15.65
C CYS A 59 -3.42 -0.22 16.88
N HIS A 60 -3.75 -1.51 16.90
CA HIS A 60 -3.40 -2.44 17.99
C HIS A 60 -2.23 -3.39 17.62
N GLY A 61 -1.42 -3.02 16.63
CA GLY A 61 -0.19 -3.74 16.25
C GLY A 61 -0.37 -4.92 15.29
N GLY A 62 -1.60 -5.21 14.83
CA GLY A 62 -1.81 -6.14 13.72
C GLY A 62 -1.27 -5.58 12.40
N GLN A 63 -1.15 -6.41 11.37
CA GLN A 63 -0.77 -5.96 10.01
C GLN A 63 -1.79 -6.41 8.97
N ILE A 64 -1.87 -5.66 7.88
CA ILE A 64 -2.62 -6.01 6.67
C ILE A 64 -1.89 -7.15 5.97
N VAL A 65 -2.57 -8.28 5.77
CA VAL A 65 -1.96 -9.51 5.21
C VAL A 65 -2.57 -9.93 3.87
N SER A 66 -3.49 -9.14 3.34
CA SER A 66 -4.07 -9.35 2.01
C SER A 66 -4.33 -8.02 1.32
N GLY A 67 -4.26 -8.03 -0.01
CA GLY A 67 -4.43 -6.85 -0.86
C GLY A 67 -4.73 -7.27 -2.30
N ALA A 68 -4.71 -6.30 -3.22
CA ALA A 68 -4.89 -6.54 -4.65
C ALA A 68 -3.74 -7.36 -5.22
N ALA A 69 -4.04 -8.31 -6.11
CA ALA A 69 -3.02 -9.20 -6.69
C ALA A 69 -2.20 -8.51 -7.79
N THR A 70 -2.82 -7.56 -8.50
CA THR A 70 -2.22 -6.91 -9.68
C THR A 70 -1.73 -5.49 -9.44
N VAL A 71 -2.03 -4.91 -8.27
CA VAL A 71 -1.77 -3.50 -7.99
C VAL A 71 -0.76 -3.38 -6.84
N ILE A 72 0.43 -2.90 -7.20
CA ILE A 72 1.51 -2.61 -6.25
C ILE A 72 1.72 -1.09 -6.22
N ILE A 73 1.65 -0.52 -5.02
CA ILE A 73 1.76 0.93 -4.81
C ILE A 73 2.83 1.25 -3.76
N GLY A 74 3.45 2.41 -3.91
CA GLY A 74 4.51 2.89 -3.02
C GLY A 74 5.88 2.32 -3.35
N ASP A 75 6.68 2.08 -2.31
CA ASP A 75 8.14 2.01 -2.42
C ASP A 75 8.69 0.73 -3.04
N SER A 76 7.86 -0.29 -3.30
CA SER A 76 8.31 -1.55 -3.90
C SER A 76 8.85 -1.39 -5.34
N GLY A 77 8.45 -0.34 -6.07
CA GLY A 77 9.04 0.01 -7.37
C GLY A 77 10.18 1.02 -7.26
N TYR A 78 10.05 1.99 -6.34
CA TYR A 78 11.07 3.01 -6.11
C TYR A 78 12.30 2.48 -5.40
N SER A 79 12.26 1.39 -4.63
CA SER A 79 13.46 0.90 -3.91
C SER A 79 14.49 0.27 -4.84
N ALA A 80 14.05 -0.45 -5.88
CA ALA A 80 14.96 -0.98 -6.90
C ALA A 80 15.56 0.15 -7.75
N MET A 81 14.74 1.15 -8.13
CA MET A 81 15.21 2.33 -8.85
C MET A 81 15.98 3.33 -7.98
N SER A 82 15.71 3.39 -6.67
CA SER A 82 16.42 4.20 -5.68
C SER A 82 17.76 3.57 -5.35
N ALA A 83 17.82 2.25 -5.18
CA ALA A 83 19.10 1.54 -5.10
C ALA A 83 19.90 1.71 -6.41
N ALA A 84 19.24 1.73 -7.57
CA ALA A 84 19.89 2.02 -8.85
C ALA A 84 20.31 3.50 -8.98
N HIS A 85 19.55 4.44 -8.43
CA HIS A 85 19.87 5.87 -8.36
C HIS A 85 21.07 6.11 -7.43
N ASP A 86 21.05 5.54 -6.24
CA ASP A 86 22.10 5.67 -5.23
C ASP A 86 23.37 4.88 -5.64
N GLY A 87 23.20 3.82 -6.43
CA GLY A 87 24.27 3.02 -7.03
C GLY A 87 24.74 3.48 -8.41
N ALA A 88 24.14 4.55 -8.96
CA ALA A 88 24.43 5.22 -10.24
C ALA A 88 25.16 4.37 -11.30
N ALA A 89 24.42 3.53 -12.02
CA ALA A 89 24.80 3.09 -13.38
C ALA A 89 23.77 3.64 -14.37
N PRO A 90 24.16 4.43 -15.39
CA PRO A 90 23.22 5.00 -16.34
C PRO A 90 22.54 3.90 -17.17
N PHE A 91 21.26 4.09 -17.50
CA PHE A 91 20.59 3.31 -18.54
C PHE A 91 21.32 3.58 -19.87
N VAL A 92 21.89 2.53 -20.48
CA VAL A 92 22.52 2.62 -21.81
C VAL A 92 21.56 1.99 -22.81
N SER A 93 20.87 2.80 -23.62
CA SER A 93 20.31 2.32 -24.89
C SER A 93 21.43 2.34 -25.93
N MET A 94 21.82 1.17 -26.42
CA MET A 94 22.69 1.10 -27.60
C MET A 94 21.88 1.54 -28.82
N GLU A 95 22.12 2.75 -29.31
CA GLU A 95 21.70 3.12 -30.66
C GLU A 95 22.65 2.43 -31.65
N SER A 96 22.11 1.55 -32.50
CA SER A 96 22.86 0.97 -33.62
C SER A 96 23.14 2.05 -34.67
N GLN A 97 24.41 2.28 -34.99
CA GLN A 97 24.81 2.71 -36.34
C GLN A 97 25.22 1.49 -37.14
#